data_AF-A0A0D8BB10-F1
#
_entry.id   AF-A0A0D8BB10-F1
#
_cell.length_a   1.000
_cell.length_b   1.000
_cell.length_c   1.000
_cell.angle_alpha   90.00
_cell.angle_beta   90.00
_cell.angle_gamma   90.00
#
_symmetry.space_group_name_H-M   'P 1'
#
loop_
_entity.id
_entity.type
_entity.pdbx_description
1 polymer ?
#
loop_
_entity_poly.entity_id
_entity_poly.type
_entity_poly.pdbx_seq_one_letter_code
_entity_poly.pdbx_strand_id
1 'polypeptide(L)'
;MILRILYRSVGSENAKNRPAFYSKRLALASLLRAVEKVEIPTRIVFVNDGPMPADRLSMMAEAGEVVPVTCGSNRASYRHVLRMPRLRRWAADDLVWLAEDDYLYTENSLSALVSAATARPDVEYFTLYGTSRLAATSTRRRPQVTDDGSIHEHAPMIEGVTWARTATTTSTFGLRVGTLVEDELLLRSIPFVGGAFDRATCLTLQGFQPFRLPELGGEPPLVAPSTAAARIARRAALTGLRATLNAVALARPERRRRTLLVPAPSLATHMELGAALVPGHDWPVEADGVRAWLESRSANPVEPTTEPSPAQPTQAQPTQPQPAHAQPAQARAAHTRATSSVGARPSTAAASERATAAGGLAPTATAGGPAAGTTAPGVLVSGTAPRSVPMGGAATSASPTAGLSPLAAADQSSAPGAGVTSPTAAPVLRRPSVA
;
A
#
# COMPACT_ATOMS: atom_id res chain seq x y z
N MET A 1 15.44 14.92 -3.93
CA MET A 1 14.66 13.92 -3.16
C MET A 1 14.46 14.35 -1.71
N ILE A 2 13.21 14.49 -1.30
CA ILE A 2 12.74 14.66 0.08
C ILE A 2 11.98 13.38 0.49
N LEU A 3 12.09 12.93 1.74
CA LEU A 3 11.19 11.92 2.29
C LEU A 3 9.89 12.58 2.81
N ARG A 4 8.75 12.18 2.27
CA ARG A 4 7.44 12.73 2.61
C ARG A 4 6.58 11.66 3.27
N ILE A 5 6.28 11.82 4.54
CA ILE A 5 5.48 10.86 5.30
C ILE A 5 4.04 11.34 5.37
N LEU A 6 3.10 10.49 4.93
CA LEU A 6 1.67 10.68 5.11
C LEU A 6 1.20 9.70 6.18
N TYR A 7 1.11 10.19 7.42
CA TYR A 7 0.71 9.38 8.57
C TYR A 7 -0.80 9.50 8.79
N ARG A 8 -1.54 8.44 8.49
CA ARG A 8 -2.99 8.40 8.64
C ARG A 8 -3.35 7.89 10.03
N SER A 9 -4.14 8.65 10.78
CA SER A 9 -4.52 8.28 12.13
C SER A 9 -6.00 8.52 12.45
N VAL A 10 -6.50 7.81 13.46
CA VAL A 10 -7.81 8.02 14.08
C VAL A 10 -7.66 8.07 15.62
N GLY A 11 -8.51 8.86 16.26
CA GLY A 11 -8.42 9.18 17.69
C GLY A 11 -8.82 8.03 18.60
N SER A 12 -9.62 7.09 18.13
CA SER A 12 -9.96 5.90 18.88
C SER A 12 -8.80 4.90 18.92
N GLU A 13 -8.69 4.17 20.02
CA GLU A 13 -7.86 2.96 20.06
C GLU A 13 -8.51 1.82 19.27
N ASN A 14 -7.71 0.86 18.85
CA ASN A 14 -8.18 -0.26 18.05
C ASN A 14 -8.48 -1.48 18.94
N ALA A 15 -9.71 -2.01 18.86
CA ALA A 15 -10.19 -3.15 19.64
C ALA A 15 -9.83 -4.55 19.07
N LYS A 16 -8.91 -4.61 18.10
CA LYS A 16 -8.39 -5.88 17.56
C LYS A 16 -7.60 -6.67 18.60
N ASN A 17 -7.19 -7.89 18.24
CA ASN A 17 -6.29 -8.71 19.04
C ASN A 17 -4.87 -8.11 19.02
N ARG A 18 -4.51 -7.30 20.01
CA ARG A 18 -3.27 -6.52 20.06
C ARG A 18 -2.26 -7.10 21.06
N PRO A 19 -0.94 -6.99 20.82
CA PRO A 19 0.06 -7.37 21.81
C PRO A 19 -0.01 -6.43 23.03
N ALA A 20 0.44 -6.91 24.19
CA ALA A 20 0.34 -6.16 25.45
C ALA A 20 1.07 -4.80 25.44
N PHE A 21 2.08 -4.64 24.58
CA PHE A 21 2.80 -3.38 24.41
C PHE A 21 2.13 -2.39 23.46
N TYR A 22 1.04 -2.76 22.77
CA TYR A 22 0.39 -1.90 21.78
C TYR A 22 -0.18 -0.62 22.41
N SER A 23 0.10 0.50 21.75
CA SER A 23 -0.73 1.71 21.81
C SER A 23 -0.46 2.54 20.55
N LYS A 24 -1.41 3.39 20.14
CA LYS A 24 -1.17 4.33 19.03
C LYS A 24 -0.12 5.38 19.36
N ARG A 25 0.03 5.71 20.65
CA ARG A 25 1.12 6.58 21.12
C ARG A 25 2.49 5.93 20.89
N LEU A 26 2.63 4.63 21.19
CA LEU A 26 3.84 3.87 20.90
C LEU A 26 4.10 3.79 19.39
N ALA A 27 3.06 3.53 18.58
CA ALA A 27 3.17 3.49 17.12
C ALA A 27 3.75 4.81 16.57
N LEU A 28 3.15 5.94 16.97
CA LEU A 28 3.61 7.28 16.60
C LEU A 28 5.04 7.53 17.07
N ALA A 29 5.34 7.25 18.34
CA ALA A 29 6.68 7.44 18.90
C ALA A 29 7.75 6.64 18.13
N SER A 30 7.45 5.39 17.75
CA SER A 30 8.39 4.56 16.99
C SER A 30 8.69 5.11 15.60
N LEU A 31 7.67 5.64 14.90
CA LEU A 31 7.86 6.32 13.62
C LEU A 31 8.74 7.56 13.79
N LEU A 32 8.44 8.41 14.77
CA LEU A 32 9.19 9.64 15.02
C LEU A 32 10.66 9.33 15.34
N ARG A 33 10.92 8.32 16.18
CA ARG A 33 12.29 7.84 16.45
C ARG A 33 12.99 7.37 15.17
N ALA A 34 12.28 6.68 14.27
CA ALA A 34 12.88 6.24 13.00
C ALA A 34 13.16 7.41 12.04
N VAL A 35 12.37 8.48 12.09
CA VAL A 35 12.59 9.71 11.30
C VAL A 35 13.89 10.40 11.70
N GLU A 36 14.27 10.37 12.98
CA GLU A 36 15.53 10.98 13.46
C GLU A 36 16.79 10.36 12.87
N LYS A 37 16.68 9.15 12.32
CA LYS A 37 17.79 8.47 11.63
C LYS A 37 17.86 8.77 10.14
N VAL A 38 16.92 9.53 9.60
CA VAL A 38 16.89 9.85 8.17
C VAL A 38 17.79 11.06 7.89
N GLU A 39 18.84 10.84 7.09
CA GLU A 39 19.86 11.87 6.77
C GLU A 39 19.48 12.77 5.58
N ILE A 40 18.28 12.62 5.02
CA ILE A 40 17.74 13.50 3.99
C ILE A 40 16.62 14.38 4.54
N PRO A 41 16.31 15.52 3.89
CA PRO A 41 15.18 16.34 4.31
C PRO A 41 13.89 15.51 4.40
N THR A 42 13.26 15.54 5.56
CA THR A 42 12.04 14.77 5.85
C THR A 42 10.89 15.71 6.23
N ARG A 43 9.70 15.43 5.72
CA ARG A 43 8.47 16.20 6.01
C ARG A 43 7.35 15.24 6.35
N ILE A 44 6.70 15.45 7.49
CA ILE A 44 5.58 14.63 7.95
C ILE A 44 4.28 15.42 7.85
N VAL A 45 3.25 14.77 7.32
CA VAL A 45 1.87 15.26 7.36
C VAL A 45 1.02 14.22 8.07
N PHE A 46 0.44 14.61 9.20
CA PHE A 46 -0.48 13.81 10.00
C PHE A 46 -1.91 14.06 9.52
N VAL A 47 -2.52 13.06 8.89
CA VAL A 47 -3.89 13.12 8.37
C VAL A 47 -4.82 12.46 9.37
N ASN A 48 -5.48 13.29 10.18
CA ASN A 48 -6.22 12.87 11.36
C ASN A 48 -7.72 12.81 11.05
N ASP A 49 -8.29 11.61 10.99
CA ASP A 49 -9.73 11.40 10.76
C ASP A 49 -10.50 11.50 12.08
N GLY A 50 -11.05 12.69 12.36
CA GLY A 50 -11.75 13.00 13.61
C GLY A 50 -10.86 13.53 14.74
N PRO A 51 -11.40 13.67 15.97
CA PRO A 51 -10.70 14.25 17.11
C PRO A 51 -9.54 13.37 17.60
N MET A 52 -8.37 13.97 17.86
CA MET A 52 -7.22 13.27 18.45
C MET A 52 -7.09 13.52 19.96
N PRO A 53 -6.62 12.54 20.75
CA PRO A 53 -6.14 12.78 22.11
C PRO A 53 -5.05 13.87 22.15
N ALA A 54 -5.08 14.71 23.18
CA ALA A 54 -4.23 15.89 23.29
C ALA A 54 -2.73 15.56 23.33
N ASP A 55 -2.36 14.47 24.00
CA ASP A 55 -0.98 13.99 24.09
C ASP A 55 -0.43 13.60 22.72
N ARG A 56 -1.21 12.85 21.92
CA ARG A 56 -0.83 12.51 20.54
C ARG A 56 -0.80 13.73 19.63
N LEU A 57 -1.76 14.64 19.78
CA LEU A 57 -1.82 15.85 18.97
C LEU A 57 -0.60 16.76 19.20
N SER A 58 -0.12 16.88 20.45
CA SER A 58 1.11 17.63 20.77
C SER A 58 2.30 17.05 20.03
N MET A 59 2.52 15.72 20.15
CA MET A 59 3.61 15.02 19.46
C MET A 59 3.57 15.23 17.94
N MET A 60 2.37 15.21 17.34
CA MET A 60 2.20 15.45 15.91
C MET A 60 2.50 16.90 15.51
N ALA A 61 2.00 17.87 16.28
CA ALA A 61 2.19 19.29 16.00
C ALA A 61 3.66 19.73 16.13
N GLU A 62 4.40 19.13 17.07
CA GLU A 62 5.84 19.35 17.23
C GLU A 62 6.65 18.77 16.06
N ALA A 63 6.23 17.62 15.53
CA ALA A 63 6.99 16.88 14.51
C ALA A 63 6.66 17.25 13.05
N GLY A 64 5.49 17.85 12.79
CA GLY A 64 5.06 18.11 11.43
C GLY A 64 3.69 18.77 11.30
N GLU A 65 3.16 18.71 10.08
CA GLU A 65 1.89 19.36 9.75
C GLU A 65 0.71 18.47 10.16
N VAL A 66 -0.25 19.03 10.91
CA VAL A 66 -1.50 18.34 11.25
C VAL A 66 -2.61 18.79 10.31
N VAL A 67 -3.21 17.83 9.60
CA VAL A 67 -4.34 18.03 8.68
C VAL A 67 -5.55 17.28 9.22
N PRO A 68 -6.50 17.98 9.89
CA PRO A 68 -7.74 17.36 10.31
C PRO A 68 -8.63 17.05 9.10
N VAL A 69 -9.21 15.86 9.07
CA VAL A 69 -10.18 15.43 8.06
C VAL A 69 -11.39 14.77 8.71
N THR A 70 -12.47 14.64 7.94
CA THR A 70 -13.69 13.93 8.35
C THR A 70 -14.09 12.99 7.22
N CYS A 71 -13.30 11.94 7.05
CA CYS A 71 -13.50 10.94 6.00
C CYS A 71 -14.48 9.86 6.45
N GLY A 72 -14.53 9.56 7.76
CA GLY A 72 -15.50 8.66 8.38
C GLY A 72 -15.30 7.18 8.07
N SER A 73 -14.19 6.80 7.42
CA SER A 73 -13.82 5.41 7.19
C SER A 73 -12.36 5.29 6.76
N ASN A 74 -11.72 4.16 7.09
CA ASN A 74 -10.35 3.82 6.66
C ASN A 74 -10.18 3.95 5.14
N ARG A 75 -11.20 3.54 4.38
CA ARG A 75 -11.18 3.61 2.91
C ARG A 75 -11.21 5.05 2.40
N ALA A 76 -12.04 5.90 2.99
CA ALA A 76 -12.15 7.30 2.57
C ALA A 76 -10.89 8.08 2.93
N SER A 77 -10.33 7.87 4.13
CA SER A 77 -9.08 8.49 4.55
C SER A 77 -7.88 7.98 3.75
N TYR A 78 -7.83 6.70 3.38
CA TYR A 78 -6.87 6.18 2.38
C TYR A 78 -6.93 6.95 1.06
N ARG A 79 -8.13 7.08 0.49
CA ARG A 79 -8.32 7.77 -0.78
C ARG A 79 -7.99 9.27 -0.68
N HIS A 80 -8.12 9.86 0.50
CA HIS A 80 -7.71 11.22 0.77
C HIS A 80 -6.19 11.36 0.65
N VAL A 81 -5.42 10.54 1.38
CA VAL A 81 -3.95 10.63 1.41
C VAL A 81 -3.33 10.37 0.03
N LEU A 82 -3.87 9.44 -0.74
CA LEU A 82 -3.38 9.13 -2.10
C LEU A 82 -3.43 10.33 -3.06
N ARG A 83 -4.32 11.31 -2.83
CA ARG A 83 -4.44 12.51 -3.68
C ARG A 83 -3.46 13.61 -3.30
N MET A 84 -2.93 13.60 -2.09
CA MET A 84 -2.16 14.71 -1.54
C MET A 84 -0.92 15.04 -2.38
N PRO A 85 -0.14 14.07 -2.89
CA PRO A 85 1.07 14.40 -3.64
C PRO A 85 0.79 15.18 -4.93
N ARG A 86 -0.30 14.83 -5.63
CA ARG A 86 -0.78 15.59 -6.79
C ARG A 86 -1.31 16.98 -6.41
N LEU A 87 -2.14 17.05 -5.37
CA LEU A 87 -2.74 18.31 -4.91
C LEU A 87 -1.69 19.31 -4.42
N ARG A 88 -0.64 18.83 -3.77
CA ARG A 88 0.47 19.63 -3.25
C ARG A 88 1.61 19.81 -4.24
N ARG A 89 1.49 19.27 -5.46
CA ARG A 89 2.48 19.35 -6.53
C ARG A 89 3.89 18.98 -6.06
N TRP A 90 3.99 17.89 -5.29
CA TRP A 90 5.28 17.38 -4.84
C TRP A 90 6.13 16.93 -6.03
N ALA A 91 7.45 17.01 -5.88
CA ALA A 91 8.37 16.69 -6.96
C ALA A 91 8.29 15.18 -7.25
N ALA A 92 8.35 14.80 -8.53
CA ALA A 92 8.13 13.41 -8.93
C ALA A 92 9.20 12.44 -8.38
N ASP A 93 10.40 12.95 -8.10
CA ASP A 93 11.55 12.24 -7.52
C ASP A 93 11.49 12.15 -5.98
N ASP A 94 10.58 12.87 -5.31
CA ASP A 94 10.40 12.72 -3.88
C ASP A 94 9.91 11.31 -3.53
N LEU A 95 10.34 10.80 -2.37
CA LEU A 95 9.89 9.53 -1.83
C LEU A 95 8.70 9.81 -0.90
N VAL A 96 7.56 9.15 -1.12
CA VAL A 96 6.42 9.20 -0.21
C VAL A 96 6.30 7.89 0.56
N TRP A 97 6.12 7.98 1.88
CA TRP A 97 5.82 6.87 2.77
C TRP A 97 4.42 7.03 3.34
N LEU A 98 3.51 6.12 2.99
CA LEU A 98 2.19 6.02 3.58
C LEU A 98 2.31 5.19 4.86
N ALA A 99 1.84 5.73 5.99
CA ALA A 99 1.92 5.08 7.29
C ALA A 99 0.54 4.99 7.95
N GLU A 100 0.27 3.83 8.55
CA GLU A 100 -0.88 3.61 9.44
C GLU A 100 -0.48 3.78 10.90
N ASP A 101 -1.47 4.06 11.75
CA ASP A 101 -1.26 4.38 13.18
C ASP A 101 -1.13 3.17 14.11
N ASP A 102 -0.85 1.99 13.56
CA ASP A 102 -0.74 0.73 14.30
C ASP A 102 0.49 -0.12 13.93
N TYR A 103 1.53 0.53 13.39
CA TYR A 103 2.83 -0.06 13.11
C TYR A 103 3.87 0.29 14.18
N LEU A 104 4.71 -0.69 14.52
CA LEU A 104 5.92 -0.52 15.32
C LEU A 104 7.13 -0.57 14.38
N TYR A 105 7.91 0.51 14.35
CA TYR A 105 9.08 0.68 13.50
C TYR A 105 10.37 0.40 14.28
N THR A 106 11.33 -0.29 13.65
CA THR A 106 12.70 -0.31 14.18
C THR A 106 13.35 1.05 13.98
N GLU A 107 14.33 1.38 14.82
CA GLU A 107 15.04 2.66 14.80
C GLU A 107 15.64 3.00 13.42
N ASN A 108 16.17 2.02 12.69
CA ASN A 108 16.82 2.22 11.38
C ASN A 108 15.90 1.95 10.18
N SER A 109 14.60 1.81 10.40
CA SER A 109 13.67 1.34 9.36
C SER A 109 13.50 2.34 8.21
N LEU A 110 13.31 3.63 8.50
CA LEU A 110 13.14 4.67 7.48
C LEU A 110 14.45 5.08 6.80
N SER A 111 15.59 5.02 7.50
CA SER A 111 16.90 5.22 6.86
C SER A 111 17.18 4.11 5.85
N ALA A 112 16.97 2.84 6.22
CA ALA A 112 17.11 1.71 5.31
C ALA A 112 16.18 1.83 4.08
N LEU A 113 14.94 2.31 4.24
CA LEU A 113 14.04 2.62 3.14
C LEU A 113 14.64 3.64 2.16
N VAL A 114 15.20 4.74 2.68
CA VAL A 114 15.81 5.80 1.86
C VAL A 114 17.04 5.28 1.12
N SER A 115 17.89 4.50 1.80
CA SER A 115 19.06 3.87 1.16
C SER A 115 18.64 2.91 0.05
N ALA A 116 17.62 2.08 0.28
CA ALA A 116 17.08 1.18 -0.74
C ALA A 116 16.48 1.92 -1.93
N ALA A 117 15.68 2.97 -1.69
CA ALA A 117 15.11 3.78 -2.76
C ALA A 117 16.18 4.53 -3.56
N THR A 118 17.27 4.94 -2.94
CA THR A 118 18.39 5.60 -3.62
C THR A 118 19.17 4.60 -4.48
N ALA A 119 19.50 3.44 -3.92
CA ALA A 119 20.26 2.39 -4.60
C ALA A 119 19.49 1.67 -5.70
N ARG A 120 18.14 1.68 -5.65
CA ARG A 120 17.25 1.00 -6.61
C ARG A 120 16.27 1.98 -7.27
N PRO A 121 16.74 2.81 -8.22
CA PRO A 121 15.87 3.67 -9.03
C PRO A 121 14.87 2.88 -9.89
N ASP A 122 15.18 1.61 -10.19
CA ASP A 122 14.37 0.67 -10.98
C ASP A 122 13.21 0.04 -10.18
N VAL A 123 13.20 0.17 -8.85
CA VAL A 123 12.15 -0.38 -7.97
C VAL A 123 11.19 0.72 -7.58
N GLU A 124 9.90 0.55 -7.84
CA GLU A 124 8.94 1.63 -7.61
C GLU A 124 8.25 1.61 -6.26
N TYR A 125 8.12 0.43 -5.63
CA TYR A 125 7.47 0.29 -4.33
C TYR A 125 8.39 -0.39 -3.32
N PHE A 126 8.25 0.03 -2.07
CA PHE A 126 8.95 -0.49 -0.92
C PHE A 126 7.96 -0.68 0.21
N THR A 127 8.18 -1.67 1.06
CA THR A 127 7.52 -1.77 2.36
C THR A 127 8.56 -2.19 3.40
N LEU A 128 8.30 -1.88 4.66
CA LEU A 128 9.14 -2.28 5.79
C LEU A 128 8.55 -3.51 6.50
N TYR A 129 7.38 -3.96 6.05
CA TYR A 129 6.59 -5.03 6.62
C TYR A 129 6.11 -6.00 5.54
N GLY A 130 6.40 -7.28 5.74
CA GLY A 130 5.77 -8.35 4.98
C GLY A 130 6.50 -9.69 5.09
N THR A 131 5.72 -10.75 5.28
CA THR A 131 6.19 -12.14 5.31
C THR A 131 5.93 -12.89 4.01
N SER A 132 4.94 -12.47 3.24
CA SER A 132 4.57 -13.10 1.98
C SER A 132 5.57 -12.81 0.85
N ARG A 133 5.99 -13.83 0.11
CA ARG A 133 6.94 -13.75 -1.01
C ARG A 133 6.30 -14.30 -2.28
N LEU A 134 6.72 -13.81 -3.45
CA LEU A 134 6.35 -14.42 -4.71
C LEU A 134 7.33 -15.55 -5.01
N ALA A 135 6.85 -16.79 -5.07
CA ALA A 135 7.70 -17.91 -5.45
C ALA A 135 8.30 -17.70 -6.83
N ALA A 136 9.52 -18.19 -7.07
CA ALA A 136 10.21 -18.11 -8.37
C ALA A 136 9.40 -18.77 -9.51
N THR A 137 8.57 -19.76 -9.16
CA THR A 137 7.64 -20.48 -10.05
C THR A 137 6.34 -19.73 -10.32
N SER A 138 6.16 -18.52 -9.76
CA SER A 138 4.98 -17.69 -9.99
C SER A 138 4.86 -17.29 -11.45
N THR A 139 3.67 -17.51 -12.03
CA THR A 139 3.33 -16.98 -13.35
C THR A 139 2.32 -15.86 -13.21
N ARG A 140 2.23 -14.98 -14.22
CA ARG A 140 1.28 -13.86 -14.21
C ARG A 140 -0.17 -14.29 -13.96
N ARG A 141 -0.58 -15.47 -14.44
CA ARG A 141 -1.95 -16.00 -14.25
C ARG A 141 -2.10 -16.85 -12.99
N ARG A 142 -0.98 -17.29 -12.41
CA ARG A 142 -0.96 -18.16 -11.24
C ARG A 142 0.16 -17.69 -10.32
N PRO A 143 -0.01 -16.54 -9.63
CA PRO A 143 0.92 -16.13 -8.60
C PRO A 143 0.92 -17.19 -7.49
N GLN A 144 2.12 -17.59 -7.07
CA GLN A 144 2.33 -18.49 -5.95
C GLN A 144 2.96 -17.66 -4.84
N VAL A 145 2.25 -17.59 -3.71
CA VAL A 145 2.68 -16.80 -2.56
C VAL A 145 3.11 -17.77 -1.46
N THR A 146 4.31 -17.59 -0.92
CA THR A 146 4.81 -18.33 0.24
C THR A 146 4.90 -17.38 1.43
N ASP A 147 4.55 -17.85 2.62
CA ASP A 147 4.59 -17.04 3.85
C ASP A 147 5.76 -17.44 4.77
N ASP A 148 6.74 -18.16 4.21
CA ASP A 148 7.90 -18.67 4.91
C ASP A 148 8.98 -17.62 5.17
N GLY A 149 8.80 -16.40 4.65
CA GLY A 149 9.81 -15.33 4.72
C GLY A 149 11.11 -15.68 4.01
N SER A 150 11.14 -16.74 3.18
CA SER A 150 12.35 -17.21 2.53
C SER A 150 12.97 -16.11 1.67
N ILE A 151 14.30 -16.00 1.75
CA ILE A 151 15.08 -15.05 0.96
C ILE A 151 15.37 -15.73 -0.37
N HIS A 152 14.99 -15.07 -1.47
CA HIS A 152 15.39 -15.52 -2.80
C HIS A 152 16.90 -15.33 -2.99
N GLU A 153 17.55 -16.28 -3.68
CA GLU A 153 18.99 -16.32 -3.94
C GLU A 153 19.58 -15.01 -4.53
N HIS A 154 18.75 -14.17 -5.15
CA HIS A 154 19.15 -12.92 -5.80
C HIS A 154 18.60 -11.66 -5.12
N ALA A 155 18.22 -11.74 -3.85
CA ALA A 155 17.81 -10.56 -3.09
C ALA A 155 19.02 -9.60 -2.94
N PRO A 156 18.93 -8.35 -3.42
CA PRO A 156 19.99 -7.36 -3.24
C PRO A 156 20.25 -7.09 -1.75
N MET A 157 21.52 -6.94 -1.39
CA MET A 157 21.95 -6.42 -0.10
C MET A 157 22.29 -4.94 -0.24
N ILE A 158 21.61 -4.08 0.51
CA ILE A 158 21.79 -2.62 0.48
C ILE A 158 22.11 -2.21 1.91
N GLU A 159 23.33 -1.71 2.13
CA GLU A 159 23.80 -1.29 3.46
C GLU A 159 23.58 -2.35 4.55
N GLY A 160 23.87 -3.61 4.21
CA GLY A 160 23.72 -4.75 5.13
C GLY A 160 22.29 -5.25 5.32
N VAL A 161 21.30 -4.63 4.67
CA VAL A 161 19.90 -5.10 4.68
C VAL A 161 19.59 -5.86 3.39
N THR A 162 19.10 -7.09 3.52
CA THR A 162 18.65 -7.88 2.38
C THR A 162 17.23 -7.49 1.98
N TRP A 163 17.01 -7.11 0.72
CA TRP A 163 15.69 -6.70 0.21
C TRP A 163 15.11 -7.75 -0.72
N ALA A 164 14.06 -8.44 -0.28
CA ALA A 164 13.38 -9.47 -1.04
C ALA A 164 12.14 -8.91 -1.76
N ARG A 165 11.75 -9.56 -2.87
CA ARG A 165 10.48 -9.26 -3.53
C ARG A 165 9.32 -9.80 -2.70
N THR A 166 8.35 -8.95 -2.38
CA THR A 166 7.12 -9.38 -1.67
C THR A 166 5.91 -9.45 -2.59
N ALA A 167 5.00 -10.37 -2.29
CA ALA A 167 3.73 -10.49 -2.99
C ALA A 167 2.72 -9.41 -2.60
N THR A 168 2.78 -8.95 -1.34
CA THR A 168 1.77 -8.08 -0.76
C THR A 168 2.32 -7.26 0.40
N THR A 169 1.69 -6.14 0.66
CA THR A 169 1.84 -5.36 1.88
C THR A 169 0.49 -4.70 2.20
N THR A 170 0.37 -4.05 3.35
CA THR A 170 -0.85 -3.32 3.76
C THR A 170 -0.89 -1.93 3.12
N SER A 171 -1.72 -1.02 3.65
CA SER A 171 -1.71 0.39 3.26
C SER A 171 -0.51 1.18 3.82
N THR A 172 0.49 0.49 4.38
CA THR A 172 1.76 1.04 4.86
C THR A 172 2.91 0.68 3.91
N PHE A 173 3.28 1.61 3.03
CA PHE A 173 4.29 1.40 1.99
C PHE A 173 4.88 2.71 1.46
N GLY A 174 6.04 2.60 0.82
CA GLY A 174 6.80 3.70 0.22
C GLY A 174 6.90 3.58 -1.29
N LEU A 175 6.98 4.71 -1.98
CA LEU A 175 7.14 4.79 -3.44
C LEU A 175 7.52 6.22 -3.85
N ARG A 176 8.03 6.39 -5.07
CA ARG A 176 8.25 7.74 -5.62
C ARG A 176 6.92 8.43 -5.91
N VAL A 177 6.87 9.75 -5.74
CA VAL A 177 5.67 10.55 -6.01
C VAL A 177 5.20 10.38 -7.45
N GLY A 178 6.11 10.35 -8.44
CA GLY A 178 5.76 10.10 -9.84
C GLY A 178 4.99 8.80 -10.02
N THR A 179 5.48 7.71 -9.42
CA THR A 179 4.81 6.40 -9.42
C THR A 179 3.42 6.47 -8.78
N LEU A 180 3.31 7.14 -7.62
CA LEU A 180 2.02 7.26 -6.94
C LEU A 180 0.98 7.99 -7.82
N VAL A 181 1.38 9.08 -8.47
CA VAL A 181 0.50 9.87 -9.33
C VAL A 181 0.02 9.03 -10.53
N GLU A 182 0.91 8.24 -11.14
CA GLU A 182 0.54 7.32 -12.22
C GLU A 182 -0.44 6.23 -11.77
N ASP A 183 -0.26 5.70 -10.56
CA ASP A 183 -1.05 4.60 -10.02
C ASP A 183 -2.28 5.07 -9.20
N GLU A 184 -2.47 6.38 -8.99
CA GLU A 184 -3.48 6.97 -8.09
C GLU A 184 -4.89 6.43 -8.35
N LEU A 185 -5.29 6.39 -9.63
CA LEU A 185 -6.64 5.95 -10.02
C LEU A 185 -6.87 4.49 -9.59
N LEU A 186 -5.88 3.63 -9.84
CA LEU A 186 -5.96 2.22 -9.51
C LEU A 186 -6.01 2.04 -7.98
N LEU A 187 -5.06 2.65 -7.26
CA LEU A 187 -4.99 2.62 -5.79
C LEU A 187 -6.29 3.11 -5.13
N ARG A 188 -6.96 4.10 -5.71
CA ARG A 188 -8.24 4.63 -5.20
C ARG A 188 -9.46 3.76 -5.50
N SER A 189 -9.37 2.87 -6.50
CA SER A 189 -10.46 2.00 -6.94
C SER A 189 -10.44 0.60 -6.34
N ILE A 190 -9.25 0.05 -6.07
CA ILE A 190 -9.13 -1.35 -5.60
C ILE A 190 -9.81 -1.59 -4.24
N PRO A 191 -9.86 -0.65 -3.28
CA PRO A 191 -10.57 -0.89 -2.01
C PRO A 191 -12.06 -1.25 -2.14
N PHE A 192 -12.67 -1.10 -3.32
CA PHE A 192 -14.05 -1.52 -3.59
C PHE A 192 -14.21 -3.02 -3.94
N VAL A 193 -13.12 -3.79 -4.08
CA VAL A 193 -13.19 -5.23 -4.47
C VAL A 193 -13.41 -6.19 -3.30
N GLY A 194 -13.59 -5.65 -2.09
CA GLY A 194 -13.85 -6.41 -0.86
C GLY A 194 -12.58 -6.86 -0.13
N GLY A 195 -12.71 -7.89 0.71
CA GLY A 195 -11.62 -8.41 1.54
C GLY A 195 -10.36 -8.76 0.74
N ALA A 196 -9.20 -8.60 1.39
CA ALA A 196 -7.85 -8.72 0.82
C ALA A 196 -7.54 -7.72 -0.32
N PHE A 197 -8.09 -6.51 -0.28
CA PHE A 197 -7.82 -5.47 -1.28
C PHE A 197 -6.32 -5.11 -1.35
N ASP A 198 -5.59 -5.19 -0.24
CA ASP A 198 -4.15 -4.97 -0.17
C ASP A 198 -3.39 -5.93 -1.11
N ARG A 199 -3.64 -7.23 -0.96
CA ARG A 199 -3.09 -8.27 -1.85
C ARG A 199 -3.51 -8.05 -3.30
N ALA A 200 -4.79 -7.75 -3.52
CA ALA A 200 -5.28 -7.47 -4.86
C ALA A 200 -4.58 -6.25 -5.49
N THR A 201 -4.30 -5.23 -4.69
CA THR A 201 -3.58 -4.02 -5.09
C THR A 201 -2.17 -4.35 -5.52
N CYS A 202 -1.40 -5.01 -4.65
CA CYS A 202 -0.01 -5.37 -4.94
C CYS A 202 0.10 -6.29 -6.16
N LEU A 203 -0.71 -7.35 -6.25
CA LEU A 203 -0.65 -8.25 -7.40
C LEU A 203 -1.02 -7.53 -8.71
N THR A 204 -2.05 -6.68 -8.69
CA THR A 204 -2.46 -5.92 -9.90
C THR A 204 -1.36 -4.95 -10.37
N LEU A 205 -0.73 -4.23 -9.44
CA LEU A 205 0.38 -3.31 -9.75
C LEU A 205 1.60 -4.05 -10.30
N GLN A 206 1.91 -5.22 -9.75
CA GLN A 206 3.00 -6.08 -10.21
C GLN A 206 2.65 -6.84 -11.52
N GLY A 207 1.41 -6.76 -12.01
CA GLY A 207 0.98 -7.41 -13.25
C GLY A 207 0.64 -8.90 -13.13
N PHE A 208 0.30 -9.36 -11.92
CA PHE A 208 -0.20 -10.71 -11.62
C PHE A 208 -1.70 -10.70 -11.41
N GLN A 209 -2.37 -11.78 -11.83
CA GLN A 209 -3.79 -12.01 -11.65
C GLN A 209 -4.13 -12.10 -10.16
N PRO A 210 -4.83 -11.11 -9.57
CA PRO A 210 -5.16 -11.12 -8.15
C PRO A 210 -6.20 -12.17 -7.74
N PHE A 211 -7.12 -12.54 -8.65
CA PHE A 211 -8.22 -13.47 -8.35
C PHE A 211 -8.28 -14.64 -9.31
N ARG A 212 -8.38 -15.85 -8.79
CA ARG A 212 -8.74 -17.06 -9.55
C ARG A 212 -10.23 -17.04 -9.90
N LEU A 213 -10.65 -17.86 -10.88
CA LEU A 213 -12.06 -17.94 -11.28
C LEU A 213 -13.03 -18.21 -10.10
N PRO A 214 -12.73 -19.13 -9.16
CA PRO A 214 -13.60 -19.36 -8.00
C PRO A 214 -13.69 -18.16 -7.05
N GLU A 215 -12.67 -17.29 -7.05
CA GLU A 215 -12.56 -16.15 -6.14
C GLU A 215 -13.29 -14.91 -6.68
N LEU A 216 -13.73 -14.91 -7.94
CA LEU A 216 -14.41 -13.76 -8.54
C LEU A 216 -15.72 -13.41 -7.82
N GLY A 217 -16.45 -14.41 -7.32
CA GLY A 217 -17.71 -14.20 -6.61
C GLY A 217 -17.58 -13.50 -5.26
N GLY A 218 -16.36 -13.41 -4.71
CA GLY A 218 -16.15 -12.96 -3.34
C GLY A 218 -16.46 -14.02 -2.30
N GLU A 219 -15.93 -13.82 -1.10
CA GLU A 219 -16.38 -14.55 0.07
C GLU A 219 -17.78 -14.06 0.48
N PRO A 220 -18.61 -14.94 1.07
CA PRO A 220 -19.84 -14.54 1.71
C PRO A 220 -19.56 -13.42 2.73
N PRO A 221 -20.34 -12.33 2.74
CA PRO A 221 -20.16 -11.27 3.73
C PRO A 221 -20.50 -11.80 5.12
N LEU A 222 -19.82 -11.28 6.16
CA LEU A 222 -20.11 -11.59 7.57
C LEU A 222 -21.57 -11.27 7.93
N VAL A 223 -22.09 -10.16 7.41
CA VAL A 223 -23.50 -9.79 7.52
C VAL A 223 -24.15 -9.98 6.16
N ALA A 224 -25.01 -10.99 6.07
CA ALA A 224 -25.74 -11.27 4.84
C ALA A 224 -26.72 -10.12 4.52
N PRO A 225 -26.76 -9.63 3.26
CA PRO A 225 -27.84 -8.76 2.81
C PRO A 225 -29.19 -9.41 3.07
N SER A 226 -30.15 -8.61 3.54
CA SER A 226 -31.48 -9.07 3.94
C SER A 226 -32.27 -9.73 2.80
N THR A 227 -31.97 -9.43 1.54
CA THR A 227 -32.68 -9.96 0.38
C THR A 227 -31.79 -10.77 -0.57
N ALA A 228 -32.36 -11.77 -1.25
CA ALA A 228 -31.65 -12.54 -2.27
C ALA A 228 -31.18 -11.67 -3.44
N ALA A 229 -32.00 -10.69 -3.87
CA ALA A 229 -31.65 -9.75 -4.92
C ALA A 229 -30.40 -8.93 -4.56
N ALA A 230 -30.29 -8.43 -3.33
CA ALA A 230 -29.11 -7.70 -2.87
C ALA A 230 -27.85 -8.59 -2.85
N ARG A 231 -27.98 -9.87 -2.48
CA ARG A 231 -26.88 -10.84 -2.53
C ARG A 231 -26.40 -11.06 -3.97
N ILE A 232 -27.33 -11.27 -4.91
CA ILE A 232 -27.02 -11.46 -6.33
C ILE A 232 -26.35 -10.21 -6.90
N ALA A 233 -26.92 -9.03 -6.66
CA ALA A 233 -26.39 -7.76 -7.13
C ALA A 233 -24.96 -7.52 -6.62
N ARG A 234 -24.72 -7.73 -5.32
CA ARG A 234 -23.38 -7.62 -4.74
C ARG A 234 -22.40 -8.60 -5.39
N ARG A 235 -22.80 -9.86 -5.57
CA ARG A 235 -21.94 -10.89 -6.19
C ARG A 235 -21.60 -10.55 -7.64
N ALA A 236 -22.57 -10.08 -8.41
CA ALA A 236 -22.36 -9.63 -9.79
C ALA A 236 -21.41 -8.43 -9.84
N ALA A 237 -21.60 -7.44 -8.96
CA ALA A 237 -20.73 -6.27 -8.87
C ALA A 237 -19.28 -6.66 -8.51
N LEU A 238 -19.09 -7.51 -7.49
CA LEU A 238 -17.77 -8.00 -7.11
C LEU A 238 -17.12 -8.81 -8.22
N THR A 239 -17.88 -9.67 -8.90
CA THR A 239 -17.40 -10.46 -10.04
C THR A 239 -16.89 -9.55 -11.15
N GLY A 240 -17.66 -8.51 -11.53
CA GLY A 240 -17.27 -7.53 -12.52
C GLY A 240 -16.00 -6.76 -12.13
N LEU A 241 -15.94 -6.27 -10.89
CA LEU A 241 -14.77 -5.53 -10.37
C LEU A 241 -13.51 -6.41 -10.35
N ARG A 242 -13.60 -7.63 -9.80
CA ARG A 242 -12.47 -8.56 -9.71
C ARG A 242 -12.00 -9.05 -11.07
N ALA A 243 -12.93 -9.32 -12.00
CA ALA A 243 -12.59 -9.65 -13.39
C ALA A 243 -11.89 -8.48 -14.09
N THR A 244 -12.34 -7.24 -13.84
CA THR A 244 -11.70 -6.04 -14.36
C THR A 244 -10.27 -5.91 -13.83
N LEU A 245 -10.03 -6.13 -12.54
CA LEU A 245 -8.67 -6.11 -11.99
C LEU A 245 -7.78 -7.20 -12.58
N ASN A 246 -8.29 -8.42 -12.80
CA ASN A 246 -7.56 -9.45 -13.53
C ASN A 246 -7.16 -8.99 -14.93
N ALA A 247 -8.10 -8.38 -15.68
CA ALA A 247 -7.83 -7.87 -17.01
C ALA A 247 -6.78 -6.75 -16.98
N VAL A 248 -6.91 -5.78 -16.07
CA VAL A 248 -5.94 -4.69 -15.87
C VAL A 248 -4.55 -5.24 -15.55
N ALA A 249 -4.45 -6.19 -14.62
CA ALA A 249 -3.18 -6.80 -14.24
C ALA A 249 -2.51 -7.53 -15.41
N LEU A 250 -3.29 -8.29 -16.20
CA LEU A 250 -2.79 -9.08 -17.32
C LEU A 250 -2.49 -8.25 -18.58
N ALA A 251 -3.24 -7.15 -18.79
CA ALA A 251 -2.99 -6.20 -19.86
C ALA A 251 -1.84 -5.23 -19.55
N ARG A 252 -1.38 -5.17 -18.30
CA ARG A 252 -0.30 -4.25 -17.88
C ARG A 252 0.99 -4.50 -18.67
N PRO A 253 1.46 -3.52 -19.46
CA PRO A 253 2.73 -3.62 -20.19
C PRO A 253 3.89 -3.84 -19.23
N GLU A 254 4.91 -4.57 -19.66
CA GLU A 254 6.06 -4.92 -18.82
C GLU A 254 6.73 -3.71 -18.16
N ARG A 255 6.98 -2.65 -18.93
CA ARG A 255 7.53 -1.37 -18.44
C ARG A 255 6.69 -0.64 -17.37
N ARG A 256 5.44 -1.05 -17.16
CA ARG A 256 4.53 -0.47 -16.15
C ARG A 256 4.28 -1.42 -14.98
N ARG A 257 4.82 -2.64 -15.03
CA ARG A 257 4.70 -3.60 -13.93
C ARG A 257 5.62 -3.13 -12.83
N ARG A 258 5.07 -3.03 -11.63
CA ARG A 258 5.80 -2.52 -10.48
C ARG A 258 6.61 -3.63 -9.83
N THR A 259 7.75 -3.27 -9.25
CA THR A 259 8.47 -4.10 -8.30
C THR A 259 8.21 -3.59 -6.90
N LEU A 260 7.91 -4.51 -5.98
CA LEU A 260 7.72 -4.23 -4.56
C LEU A 260 8.76 -4.99 -3.75
N LEU A 261 9.62 -4.26 -3.03
CA LEU A 261 10.62 -4.84 -2.14
C LEU A 261 10.26 -4.70 -0.66
N VAL A 262 10.74 -5.63 0.16
CA VAL A 262 10.63 -5.65 1.62
C VAL A 262 11.96 -6.09 2.23
N PRO A 263 12.40 -5.54 3.37
CA PRO A 263 13.58 -6.02 4.04
C PRO A 263 13.34 -7.42 4.66
N ALA A 264 14.40 -8.21 4.74
CA ALA A 264 14.45 -9.51 5.40
C ALA A 264 15.63 -9.52 6.39
N PRO A 265 15.38 -9.49 7.72
CA PRO A 265 14.07 -9.47 8.37
C PRO A 265 13.29 -8.16 8.15
N SER A 266 11.98 -8.17 8.44
CA SER A 266 11.16 -6.95 8.37
C SER A 266 11.62 -5.92 9.41
N LEU A 267 11.60 -4.64 9.02
CA LEU A 267 12.04 -3.51 9.85
C LEU A 267 10.84 -2.75 10.46
N ALA A 268 9.63 -3.22 10.22
CA ALA A 268 8.43 -2.78 10.92
C ALA A 268 7.48 -3.97 11.09
N THR A 269 6.60 -3.90 12.08
CA THR A 269 5.54 -4.88 12.29
C THR A 269 4.19 -4.22 12.46
N HIS A 270 3.16 -4.89 11.95
CA HIS A 270 1.78 -4.55 12.30
C HIS A 270 1.52 -5.07 13.71
N MET A 271 1.15 -4.20 14.64
CA MET A 271 0.97 -4.59 16.05
C MET A 271 -0.37 -5.31 16.26
N GLU A 272 -0.59 -6.43 15.56
CA GLU A 272 -1.75 -7.31 15.67
C GLU A 272 -1.24 -8.73 15.90
N LEU A 273 -1.75 -9.43 16.92
CA LEU A 273 -1.29 -10.76 17.28
C LEU A 273 -1.60 -11.80 16.18
N GLY A 274 -0.83 -12.89 16.16
CA GLY A 274 -0.95 -13.95 15.16
C GLY A 274 -0.06 -13.68 13.95
N ALA A 275 -0.56 -13.98 12.74
CA ALA A 275 0.24 -13.87 11.50
C ALA A 275 0.64 -12.44 11.13
N ALA A 276 -0.02 -11.43 11.73
CA ALA A 276 0.28 -10.03 11.46
C ALA A 276 1.54 -9.55 12.19
N LEU A 277 1.89 -10.12 13.35
CA LEU A 277 3.11 -9.81 14.08
C LEU A 277 4.29 -10.58 13.46
N VAL A 278 5.15 -9.90 12.71
CA VAL A 278 6.25 -10.54 11.95
C VAL A 278 7.22 -11.25 12.91
N PRO A 279 7.60 -12.51 12.65
CA PRO A 279 8.62 -13.20 13.44
C PRO A 279 10.04 -12.66 13.16
N GLY A 280 11.02 -13.09 13.95
CA GLY A 280 12.44 -12.82 13.70
C GLY A 280 12.97 -11.49 14.26
N HIS A 281 12.14 -10.72 14.97
CA HIS A 281 12.54 -9.54 15.73
C HIS A 281 11.88 -9.56 17.11
N ASP A 282 12.60 -9.11 18.15
CA ASP A 282 12.07 -8.99 19.51
C ASP A 282 11.30 -7.67 19.65
N TRP A 283 10.04 -7.68 19.23
CA TRP A 283 9.17 -6.50 19.26
C TRP A 283 8.88 -5.96 20.67
N PRO A 284 8.74 -6.80 21.73
CA PRO A 284 8.72 -6.30 23.11
C PRO A 284 9.94 -5.44 23.45
N VAL A 285 11.16 -5.92 23.15
CA VAL A 285 12.39 -5.15 23.40
C VAL A 285 12.42 -3.86 22.56
N GLU A 286 12.00 -3.94 21.29
CA GLU A 286 11.87 -2.76 20.43
C GLU A 286 10.92 -1.71 21.04
N ALA A 287 9.77 -2.15 21.54
CA ALA A 287 8.78 -1.29 22.19
C ALA A 287 9.33 -0.64 23.46
N ASP A 288 10.07 -1.37 24.28
CA ASP A 288 10.72 -0.83 25.47
C ASP A 288 11.79 0.22 25.09
N GLY A 289 12.55 -0.02 24.01
CA GLY A 289 13.46 0.97 23.46
C GLY A 289 12.77 2.25 22.97
N VAL A 290 11.56 2.14 22.40
CA VAL A 290 10.75 3.33 22.01
C VAL A 290 10.28 4.09 23.24
N ARG A 291 9.87 3.41 24.32
CA ARG A 291 9.46 4.06 25.56
C ARG A 291 10.61 4.81 26.21
N ALA A 292 11.78 4.17 26.30
CA ALA A 292 12.99 4.81 26.84
C ALA A 292 13.37 6.07 26.05
N TRP A 293 13.26 6.03 24.72
CA TRP A 293 13.47 7.21 23.87
C TRP A 293 12.43 8.32 24.12
N LEU A 294 11.16 7.96 24.32
CA LEU A 294 10.11 8.94 24.61
C LEU A 294 10.28 9.59 25.99
N GLU A 295 10.72 8.82 26.98
CA GLU A 295 11.06 9.30 28.33
C GLU A 295 12.25 10.26 28.29
N SER A 296 13.30 9.94 27.55
CA SER A 296 14.50 10.80 27.45
C SER A 296 14.21 12.15 26.80
N ARG A 297 13.29 12.21 25.84
CA ARG A 297 12.78 13.47 25.27
C ARG A 297 11.96 14.29 26.26
N SER A 298 11.13 13.62 27.06
CA SER A 298 10.32 14.29 28.07
C SER A 298 11.19 14.88 29.18
N ALA A 299 12.30 14.22 29.50
CA ALA A 299 13.29 14.70 30.47
C ALA A 299 14.14 15.87 29.94
N ASN A 300 14.35 15.95 28.62
CA ASN A 300 15.15 16.98 27.96
C ASN A 300 14.31 17.68 26.90
N PRO A 301 13.34 18.54 27.28
CA PRO A 301 12.55 19.27 26.31
C PRO A 301 13.49 20.09 25.43
N VAL A 302 13.48 19.80 24.13
CA VAL A 302 14.23 20.60 23.16
C VAL A 302 13.66 22.00 23.22
N GLU A 303 14.48 22.97 23.65
CA GLU A 303 14.07 24.38 23.60
C GLU A 303 13.60 24.67 22.18
N PRO A 304 12.41 25.25 21.99
CA PRO A 304 11.87 25.50 20.66
C PRO A 304 12.85 26.38 19.91
N THR A 305 13.62 25.77 19.01
CA THR A 305 14.55 26.50 18.14
C THR A 305 13.70 27.52 17.40
N THR A 306 13.91 28.79 17.72
CA THR A 306 13.18 29.92 17.12
C THR A 306 13.71 30.16 15.71
N GLU A 307 13.87 29.11 14.92
CA GLU A 307 14.08 29.25 13.49
C GLU A 307 12.75 29.73 12.90
N PRO A 308 12.74 30.86 12.18
CA PRO A 308 11.53 31.39 11.58
C PRO A 308 10.97 30.32 10.65
N SER A 309 9.83 29.74 11.05
CA SER A 309 9.09 28.78 10.25
C SER A 309 9.00 29.33 8.83
N PRO A 310 9.54 28.63 7.81
CA PRO A 310 9.53 29.13 6.45
C PRO A 310 8.08 29.44 6.10
N ALA A 311 7.80 30.72 5.82
CA ALA A 311 6.46 31.26 5.67
C ALA A 311 5.60 30.26 4.90
N GLN A 312 4.64 29.65 5.60
CA GLN A 312 3.72 28.72 4.96
C GLN A 312 3.13 29.48 3.75
N PRO A 313 3.28 28.95 2.52
CA PRO A 313 2.73 29.62 1.36
C PRO A 313 1.25 29.81 1.63
N THR A 314 0.82 31.07 1.69
CA THR A 314 -0.55 31.46 1.98
C THR A 314 -1.44 30.66 1.05
N GLN A 315 -2.09 29.61 1.57
CA GLN A 315 -3.04 28.86 0.79
C GLN A 315 -4.16 29.84 0.47
N ALA A 316 -4.22 30.26 -0.79
CA ALA A 316 -5.29 31.11 -1.28
C ALA A 316 -6.60 30.43 -0.89
N GLN A 317 -7.33 31.03 0.07
CA GLN A 317 -8.66 30.57 0.40
C GLN A 317 -9.46 30.57 -0.91
N PRO A 318 -10.10 29.45 -1.28
CA PRO A 318 -10.98 29.44 -2.43
C PRO A 318 -12.02 30.53 -2.20
N THR A 319 -12.01 31.54 -3.07
CA THR A 319 -12.95 32.65 -3.06
C THR A 319 -14.35 32.03 -3.03
N GLN A 320 -15.06 32.18 -1.92
CA GLN A 320 -16.46 31.78 -1.88
C GLN A 320 -17.17 32.57 -2.98
N PRO A 321 -17.89 31.91 -3.91
CA PRO A 321 -18.67 32.63 -4.90
C PRO A 321 -19.67 33.51 -4.15
N GLN A 322 -19.55 34.83 -4.32
CA GLN A 322 -20.56 35.78 -3.88
C GLN A 322 -21.91 35.32 -4.45
N PRO A 323 -22.97 35.24 -3.63
CA PRO A 323 -24.30 34.93 -4.14
C PRO A 323 -24.68 36.02 -5.14
N ALA A 324 -24.83 35.61 -6.41
CA ALA A 324 -25.34 36.48 -7.46
C ALA A 324 -26.73 36.96 -7.05
N HIS A 325 -26.88 38.27 -6.87
CA HIS A 325 -28.18 38.91 -6.77
C HIS A 325 -28.99 38.58 -8.03
N ALA A 326 -30.07 37.82 -7.85
CA ALA A 326 -31.03 37.54 -8.89
C ALA A 326 -31.70 38.85 -9.35
N GLN A 327 -31.43 39.27 -10.58
CA GLN A 327 -32.28 40.24 -11.29
C GLN A 327 -33.53 39.52 -11.82
N PRO A 328 -34.72 40.14 -11.71
CA PRO A 328 -35.95 39.53 -12.21
C PRO A 328 -35.98 39.53 -13.74
N ALA A 329 -36.40 38.39 -14.30
CA ALA A 329 -36.55 38.15 -15.72
C ALA A 329 -37.60 39.08 -16.33
N GLN A 330 -37.21 39.85 -17.34
CA GLN A 330 -38.13 40.45 -18.30
C GLN A 330 -38.40 39.46 -19.43
N ALA A 331 -39.66 39.10 -19.58
CA ALA A 331 -40.18 38.35 -20.71
C ALA A 331 -40.05 39.17 -22.01
N ARG A 332 -39.43 38.60 -23.03
CA ARG A 332 -39.64 39.02 -24.43
C ARG A 332 -39.93 37.82 -25.30
N ALA A 333 -41.06 37.94 -26.00
CA ALA A 333 -41.66 36.96 -26.87
C ALA A 333 -40.90 36.80 -28.19
N ALA A 334 -40.96 35.56 -28.68
CA ALA A 334 -41.02 35.07 -30.05
C ALA A 334 -40.48 35.94 -31.19
N HIS A 335 -39.53 35.39 -31.97
CA HIS A 335 -39.57 35.47 -33.42
C HIS A 335 -39.16 34.13 -34.04
N THR A 336 -40.14 33.50 -34.67
CA THR A 336 -40.09 32.29 -35.47
C THR A 336 -39.38 32.58 -36.79
N ARG A 337 -38.41 31.76 -37.21
CA ARG A 337 -38.07 31.63 -38.63
C ARG A 337 -37.64 30.22 -38.96
N ALA A 338 -38.47 29.58 -39.78
CA ALA A 338 -38.23 28.31 -40.42
C ALA A 338 -37.33 28.50 -41.66
N THR A 339 -36.41 27.57 -41.89
CA THR A 339 -35.95 27.21 -43.24
C THR A 339 -35.65 25.72 -43.29
N SER A 340 -36.29 25.08 -44.26
CA SER A 340 -36.20 23.70 -44.72
C SER A 340 -35.09 23.51 -45.77
N SER A 341 -34.43 22.34 -45.77
CA SER A 341 -33.98 21.58 -46.97
C SER A 341 -33.19 20.35 -46.48
N VAL A 342 -33.66 19.10 -46.60
CA VAL A 342 -33.77 18.22 -47.78
C VAL A 342 -32.41 17.71 -48.33
N GLY A 343 -32.26 16.38 -48.31
CA GLY A 343 -31.41 15.55 -49.18
C GLY A 343 -30.00 15.25 -48.66
N ALA A 344 -29.38 14.10 -48.86
CA ALA A 344 -29.74 12.78 -49.38
C ALA A 344 -28.57 11.83 -49.06
N ARG A 345 -28.85 10.54 -48.85
CA ARG A 345 -27.87 9.42 -48.91
C ARG A 345 -27.62 9.05 -50.39
N PRO A 346 -26.46 8.46 -50.78
CA PRO A 346 -26.21 6.99 -50.76
C PRO A 346 -24.76 6.63 -50.34
N SER A 347 -24.38 5.46 -49.79
CA SER A 347 -24.42 4.04 -50.24
C SER A 347 -23.57 3.71 -51.48
N THR A 348 -22.45 2.98 -51.28
CA THR A 348 -21.85 1.82 -52.03
C THR A 348 -20.41 1.63 -51.52
N ALA A 349 -19.91 0.49 -51.01
CA ALA A 349 -19.79 -0.90 -51.50
C ALA A 349 -18.59 -1.16 -52.45
N ALA A 350 -17.88 -2.28 -52.17
CA ALA A 350 -16.87 -3.03 -52.97
C ALA A 350 -15.42 -2.51 -52.99
N ALA A 351 -14.34 -3.30 -53.13
CA ALA A 351 -14.03 -4.74 -53.00
C ALA A 351 -12.51 -4.92 -53.31
N SER A 352 -11.94 -6.05 -52.86
CA SER A 352 -10.79 -6.82 -53.42
C SER A 352 -9.39 -6.20 -53.65
N GLU A 353 -8.37 -6.87 -53.08
CA GLU A 353 -7.26 -7.58 -53.77
C GLU A 353 -6.30 -8.16 -52.70
N ARG A 354 -6.33 -9.47 -52.38
CA ARG A 354 -5.49 -10.57 -52.90
C ARG A 354 -4.06 -10.20 -53.34
N ALA A 355 -3.06 -10.68 -52.59
CA ALA A 355 -1.86 -11.29 -53.16
C ALA A 355 -1.26 -12.33 -52.18
N THR A 356 -1.01 -13.51 -52.74
CA THR A 356 -0.45 -14.75 -52.20
C THR A 356 1.02 -14.92 -52.62
N ALA A 357 1.88 -15.47 -51.73
CA ALA A 357 3.02 -16.37 -52.01
C ALA A 357 3.73 -16.62 -50.65
N ALA A 358 3.89 -17.81 -50.06
CA ALA A 358 4.28 -19.17 -50.50
C ALA A 358 5.76 -19.30 -50.93
N GLY A 359 6.50 -20.13 -50.17
CA GLY A 359 7.90 -20.56 -50.38
C GLY A 359 8.70 -20.40 -49.07
N GLY A 360 9.01 -21.41 -48.26
CA GLY A 360 9.30 -22.81 -48.53
C GLY A 360 10.80 -22.98 -48.78
N LEU A 361 11.54 -23.54 -47.80
CA LEU A 361 12.67 -24.48 -47.92
C LEU A 361 13.51 -24.55 -46.62
N ALA A 362 13.44 -25.71 -45.95
CA ALA A 362 14.58 -26.32 -45.24
C ALA A 362 15.33 -27.21 -46.28
N PRO A 363 16.62 -27.58 -46.13
CA PRO A 363 17.17 -28.44 -45.05
C PRO A 363 18.59 -27.94 -44.61
N THR A 364 19.40 -28.53 -43.71
CA THR A 364 19.94 -29.90 -43.64
C THR A 364 20.78 -30.01 -42.35
N ALA A 365 20.83 -31.21 -41.78
CA ALA A 365 21.73 -31.58 -40.69
C ALA A 365 23.15 -31.89 -41.21
N THR A 366 24.17 -31.64 -40.38
CA THR A 366 25.46 -32.35 -40.47
C THR A 366 26.05 -32.55 -39.08
N ALA A 367 26.44 -33.79 -38.83
CA ALA A 367 27.12 -34.30 -37.65
C ALA A 367 28.62 -33.96 -37.66
N GLY A 368 29.25 -33.97 -36.48
CA GLY A 368 30.70 -34.01 -36.33
C GLY A 368 31.16 -33.71 -34.89
N GLY A 369 31.47 -34.76 -34.12
CA GLY A 369 32.51 -34.69 -33.07
C GLY A 369 33.77 -35.43 -33.55
N PRO A 370 34.71 -35.83 -32.69
CA PRO A 370 35.33 -35.15 -31.55
C PRO A 370 36.89 -35.16 -31.65
N ALA A 371 37.60 -34.39 -30.83
CA ALA A 371 39.02 -34.61 -30.47
C ALA A 371 39.30 -33.83 -29.17
N ALA A 372 39.64 -34.44 -28.02
CA ALA A 372 40.82 -35.23 -27.66
C ALA A 372 42.12 -34.40 -27.64
N GLY A 373 42.69 -34.20 -26.43
CA GLY A 373 44.10 -33.87 -26.25
C GLY A 373 44.43 -33.16 -24.91
N THR A 374 44.56 -33.86 -23.77
CA THR A 374 45.80 -34.38 -23.11
C THR A 374 46.44 -33.46 -22.02
N THR A 375 46.35 -33.95 -20.76
CA THR A 375 47.39 -34.05 -19.68
C THR A 375 48.11 -32.78 -19.15
N ALA A 376 47.94 -32.36 -17.87
CA ALA A 376 48.43 -32.90 -16.56
C ALA A 376 49.86 -32.38 -16.17
N PRO A 377 50.39 -32.48 -14.92
CA PRO A 377 49.86 -33.05 -13.67
C PRO A 377 50.17 -32.29 -12.32
N GLY A 378 49.70 -32.87 -11.20
CA GLY A 378 50.26 -32.73 -9.82
C GLY A 378 49.45 -31.82 -8.89
N VAL A 379 49.01 -32.18 -7.68
CA VAL A 379 49.64 -33.00 -6.62
C VAL A 379 48.57 -33.62 -5.69
N LEU A 380 48.84 -34.85 -5.24
CA LEU A 380 48.13 -35.65 -4.23
C LEU A 380 48.30 -35.10 -2.80
N VAL A 381 47.25 -35.18 -1.98
CA VAL A 381 47.35 -35.60 -0.57
C VAL A 381 46.15 -36.48 -0.21
N SER A 382 46.45 -37.68 0.29
CA SER A 382 45.53 -38.72 0.77
C SER A 382 45.02 -38.47 2.20
N GLY A 383 43.84 -39.01 2.52
CA GLY A 383 43.31 -39.08 3.88
C GLY A 383 42.04 -39.93 4.00
N THR A 384 42.24 -41.24 4.10
CA THR A 384 41.40 -42.37 4.60
C THR A 384 40.02 -42.11 5.26
N ALA A 385 39.05 -42.94 4.85
CA ALA A 385 37.67 -43.14 5.34
C ALA A 385 37.60 -44.01 6.64
N PRO A 386 36.47 -44.65 7.07
CA PRO A 386 35.03 -44.45 6.83
C PRO A 386 34.15 -44.55 8.12
N ARG A 387 32.84 -44.24 8.06
CA ARG A 387 31.81 -45.04 8.77
C ARG A 387 30.39 -44.83 8.24
N SER A 388 29.77 -45.97 7.95
CA SER A 388 28.42 -46.23 7.44
C SER A 388 27.35 -46.25 8.53
N VAL A 389 26.13 -45.77 8.25
CA VAL A 389 24.85 -46.10 8.95
C VAL A 389 23.69 -45.99 7.93
N PRO A 390 22.62 -46.83 7.99
CA PRO A 390 21.96 -47.40 6.82
C PRO A 390 20.63 -46.76 6.41
N MET A 391 20.16 -47.22 5.24
CA MET A 391 18.83 -47.01 4.66
C MET A 391 17.67 -47.53 5.53
N GLY A 392 16.53 -46.85 5.43
CA GLY A 392 15.22 -47.46 5.66
C GLY A 392 14.10 -46.42 5.83
N GLY A 393 13.12 -46.42 4.92
CA GLY A 393 11.83 -45.76 5.17
C GLY A 393 11.18 -45.14 3.93
N ALA A 394 10.51 -45.96 3.12
CA ALA A 394 9.54 -45.48 2.15
C ALA A 394 8.29 -44.94 2.89
N ALA A 395 7.87 -43.71 2.57
CA ALA A 395 6.58 -43.18 2.97
C ALA A 395 5.94 -42.45 1.78
N THR A 396 4.84 -43.03 1.29
CA THR A 396 3.89 -42.43 0.36
C THR A 396 3.32 -41.15 0.94
N SER A 397 3.68 -39.99 0.36
CA SER A 397 3.12 -38.70 0.74
C SER A 397 1.91 -38.37 -0.14
N ALA A 398 0.72 -38.49 0.44
CA ALA A 398 -0.48 -37.87 -0.10
C ALA A 398 -0.38 -36.35 0.07
N SER A 399 -0.55 -35.61 -1.02
CA SER A 399 -0.56 -34.15 -1.01
C SER A 399 -1.73 -33.61 -0.17
N PRO A 400 -1.50 -32.75 0.83
CA PRO A 400 -2.59 -32.00 1.42
C PRO A 400 -2.90 -30.78 0.55
N THR A 401 -4.18 -30.62 0.23
CA THR A 401 -4.80 -29.39 -0.26
C THR A 401 -4.38 -28.22 0.61
N ALA A 402 -3.63 -27.28 0.03
CA ALA A 402 -3.24 -26.03 0.68
C ALA A 402 -4.50 -25.23 1.07
N GLY A 403 -4.82 -25.25 2.36
CA GLY A 403 -5.79 -24.33 2.96
C GLY A 403 -5.26 -22.91 2.86
N LEU A 404 -6.03 -22.04 2.23
CA LEU A 404 -5.78 -20.60 2.24
C LEU A 404 -6.00 -20.10 3.66
N SER A 405 -4.94 -19.72 4.36
CA SER A 405 -5.03 -18.99 5.61
C SER A 405 -5.72 -17.64 5.34
N PRO A 406 -6.83 -17.31 6.03
CA PRO A 406 -7.44 -16.00 5.90
C PRO A 406 -6.58 -14.99 6.65
N LEU A 407 -5.82 -14.18 5.92
CA LEU A 407 -5.38 -12.88 6.44
C LEU A 407 -6.66 -12.06 6.68
N ALA A 408 -7.03 -11.95 7.95
CA ALA A 408 -8.27 -11.32 8.39
C ALA A 408 -8.28 -9.83 8.05
N ALA A 409 -8.85 -9.49 6.88
CA ALA A 409 -9.26 -8.13 6.57
C ALA A 409 -10.55 -7.81 7.34
N ALA A 410 -10.42 -7.41 8.60
CA ALA A 410 -11.54 -6.88 9.37
C ALA A 410 -11.90 -5.47 8.87
N ASP A 411 -12.77 -5.39 7.87
CA ASP A 411 -13.44 -4.15 7.45
C ASP A 411 -14.60 -3.90 8.44
N GLN A 412 -14.30 -3.29 9.60
CA GLN A 412 -15.33 -2.81 10.53
C GLN A 412 -15.56 -1.32 10.30
N SER A 413 -16.66 -1.02 9.60
CA SER A 413 -17.26 0.31 9.56
C SER A 413 -18.06 0.51 10.84
N SER A 414 -17.49 1.16 11.85
CA SER A 414 -18.25 1.61 13.02
C SER A 414 -19.22 2.72 12.60
N ALA A 415 -20.52 2.45 12.61
CA ALA A 415 -21.53 3.50 12.50
C ALA A 415 -21.50 4.41 13.75
N PRO A 416 -21.70 5.72 13.63
CA PRO A 416 -21.77 6.60 14.80
C PRO A 416 -23.06 6.28 15.57
N GLY A 417 -22.91 5.85 16.82
CA GLY A 417 -24.02 5.66 17.75
C GLY A 417 -24.73 6.99 18.02
N ALA A 418 -26.05 6.98 17.85
CA ALA A 418 -26.93 8.09 18.22
C ALA A 418 -26.79 8.38 19.72
N GLY A 419 -26.63 9.67 20.04
CA GLY A 419 -26.40 10.16 21.39
C GLY A 419 -27.57 9.86 22.32
N VAL A 420 -27.23 9.30 23.49
CA VAL A 420 -28.10 9.29 24.66
C VAL A 420 -27.86 10.60 25.41
N THR A 421 -28.85 11.49 25.36
CA THR A 421 -28.91 12.67 26.21
C THR A 421 -29.31 12.25 27.63
N SER A 422 -28.50 12.62 28.62
CA SER A 422 -28.97 12.81 30.00
C SER A 422 -28.41 14.11 30.57
N PRO A 423 -29.21 14.87 31.34
CA PRO A 423 -28.89 16.22 31.75
C PRO A 423 -28.23 16.21 33.13
N THR A 424 -27.18 17.00 33.30
CA THR A 424 -26.75 17.43 34.64
C THR A 424 -26.41 18.91 34.59
N ALA A 425 -27.28 19.69 35.23
CA ALA A 425 -27.10 21.11 35.46
C ALA A 425 -25.87 21.36 36.35
N ALA A 426 -25.11 22.39 36.01
CA ALA A 426 -24.16 23.04 36.90
C ALA A 426 -24.32 24.57 36.78
N PRO A 427 -24.12 25.32 37.88
CA PRO A 427 -24.67 26.66 38.03
C PRO A 427 -23.81 27.75 37.38
N VAL A 428 -24.53 28.79 36.94
CA VAL A 428 -24.02 30.04 36.39
C VAL A 428 -23.30 30.84 37.48
N LEU A 429 -21.99 31.05 37.31
CA LEU A 429 -21.22 32.05 38.06
C LEU A 429 -21.12 33.32 37.19
N ARG A 430 -21.93 34.33 37.54
CA ARG A 430 -21.84 35.69 37.00
C ARG A 430 -20.57 36.37 37.53
N ARG A 431 -19.78 36.96 36.62
CA ARG A 431 -18.78 37.99 36.97
C ARG A 431 -19.48 39.33 37.19
N PRO A 432 -19.04 40.16 38.15
CA PRO A 432 -19.48 41.55 38.25
C PRO A 432 -18.68 42.43 37.29
N SER A 433 -19.38 43.22 36.49
CA SER A 433 -18.84 44.48 35.94
C SER A 433 -19.14 45.57 36.97
N VAL A 434 -18.12 46.30 37.40
CA VAL A 434 -18.27 47.58 38.09
C VAL A 434 -17.94 48.68 37.09
N ALA A 435 -18.65 49.81 37.20
CA ALA A 435 -18.34 51.05 36.49
C ALA A 435 -16.96 51.60 36.86
#